data_AF-A0A026WK72-F1
#
_entry.id   AF-A0A026WK72-F1
#
_cell.length_a   1.000
_cell.length_b   1.000
_cell.length_c   1.000
_cell.angle_alpha   90.00
_cell.angle_beta   90.00
_cell.angle_gamma   90.00
#
_symmetry.space_group_name_H-M   'P 1'
#
loop_
_entity.id
_entity.type
_entity.pdbx_description
1 polymer ?
#
loop_
_entity_poly.entity_id
_entity_poly.type
_entity_poly.pdbx_seq_one_letter_code
_entity_poly.pdbx_strand_id
1 'polypeptide(L)'
;MEERNHKHHLGHLANMFPVIHFNTDVVDIPTDAPCISKLDIFLLACSIVMHILDMCFDYNIAVRYCLAGKMTYFAWTMCLIILPSLVNVIVSKRMQRQDKEMNSSTDSLSDNKTTRLLIQSKLCFVIAVVMQLAPVIHYWETLKYALKARKCEKSGDHAGERRYYIKMLKEDQDVALLRVFECFLEAAPQQILQLTLMLKHYHNEVNFEFVHQVGSIVSSLTSMGWAMASYHRSVRLAQQDKSNISIVGTVLQFLWHFCITVARIISLGVIASVWPLYTILGCVLHWISMTIWILIDSNGILEFCRTYSRPPHMQPMFKERIYSILFATVIGIVHTFIFLNTIDGNTFWKHLCFYMLCGLENVAANLLWRYTELSPEVKSAWYFDTFPIICLVSFVLGVAAILVYYTMCHPSKRRHSLNTPLQVA
;
A
#
# COMPACT_ATOMS: atom_id res chain seq x y z
N MET A 1 19.44 -1.17 -34.43
CA MET A 1 18.00 -1.49 -34.38
C MET A 1 17.66 -2.35 -33.15
N GLU A 2 18.55 -3.22 -32.69
CA GLU A 2 18.42 -3.96 -31.42
C GLU A 2 18.44 -3.10 -30.14
N GLU A 3 19.18 -1.99 -30.14
CA GLU A 3 19.27 -1.08 -28.98
C GLU A 3 17.95 -0.34 -28.67
N ARG A 4 17.13 -0.11 -29.71
CA ARG A 4 15.78 0.47 -29.58
C ARG A 4 14.78 -0.56 -29.05
N ASN A 5 15.00 -1.85 -29.31
CA ASN A 5 14.19 -2.95 -28.77
C ASN A 5 14.52 -3.24 -27.30
N HIS A 6 15.75 -2.98 -26.86
CA HIS A 6 16.13 -3.16 -25.45
C HIS A 6 15.47 -2.12 -24.54
N LYS A 7 15.33 -0.86 -24.99
CA LYS A 7 14.55 0.18 -24.30
C LYS A 7 13.05 -0.14 -24.23
N HIS A 8 12.51 -0.88 -25.20
CA HIS A 8 11.08 -1.23 -25.22
C HIS A 8 10.73 -2.38 -24.27
N HIS A 9 11.65 -3.31 -24.03
CA HIS A 9 11.43 -4.43 -23.10
C HIS A 9 11.66 -4.06 -21.62
N LEU A 10 12.49 -3.04 -21.35
CA LEU A 10 12.79 -2.56 -20.00
C LEU A 10 11.75 -1.56 -19.44
N GLY A 11 10.82 -1.10 -20.28
CA GLY A 11 9.81 -0.10 -19.93
C GLY A 11 8.57 -0.64 -19.19
N HIS A 12 8.56 -1.92 -18.80
CA HIS A 12 7.35 -2.60 -18.32
C HIS A 12 7.19 -2.63 -16.78
N LEU A 13 8.06 -1.94 -16.05
CA LEU A 13 8.24 -2.02 -14.59
C LEU A 13 7.80 -0.75 -13.85
N ALA A 14 6.93 0.09 -14.43
CA ALA A 14 6.86 1.48 -13.99
C ALA A 14 6.08 1.69 -12.67
N ASN A 15 5.06 0.89 -12.30
CA ASN A 15 4.13 1.31 -11.24
C ASN A 15 4.36 0.76 -9.83
N MET A 16 5.13 -0.31 -9.62
CA MET A 16 5.43 -0.80 -8.26
C MET A 16 6.89 -0.55 -7.86
N PHE A 17 7.81 -0.72 -8.81
CA PHE A 17 9.25 -0.46 -8.64
C PHE A 17 9.80 0.15 -9.93
N PRO A 18 9.55 1.43 -10.23
CA PRO A 18 10.16 2.11 -11.37
C PRO A 18 11.68 1.95 -11.24
N VAL A 19 12.28 1.33 -12.25
CA VAL A 19 13.73 1.17 -12.32
C VAL A 19 14.33 2.55 -12.57
N ILE A 20 14.74 3.23 -11.50
CA ILE A 20 15.48 4.47 -11.62
C ILE A 20 16.93 4.12 -11.97
N HIS A 21 17.29 4.27 -13.24
CA HIS A 21 18.68 4.14 -13.66
C HIS A 21 19.49 5.34 -13.15
N PHE A 22 20.32 5.11 -12.14
CA PHE A 22 21.30 6.09 -11.63
C PHE A 22 22.43 6.44 -12.63
N ASN A 23 22.42 5.81 -13.81
CA ASN A 23 23.38 6.00 -14.89
C ASN A 23 22.89 6.96 -15.98
N THR A 24 21.80 7.68 -15.74
CA THR A 24 21.42 8.81 -16.61
C THR A 24 22.45 9.91 -16.45
N ASP A 25 23.09 10.30 -17.55
CA ASP A 25 23.97 11.47 -17.57
C ASP A 25 23.22 12.66 -16.98
N VAL A 26 23.93 13.50 -16.22
CA VAL A 26 23.39 14.68 -15.51
C VAL A 26 22.56 15.60 -16.45
N VAL A 27 22.77 15.47 -17.76
CA VAL A 27 22.15 16.24 -18.84
C VAL A 27 20.71 15.81 -19.16
N ASP A 28 20.32 14.54 -18.92
CA ASP A 28 19.03 13.98 -19.40
C ASP A 28 17.89 14.07 -18.38
N ILE A 29 18.19 14.46 -17.15
CA ILE A 29 17.19 14.52 -16.08
C ILE A 29 16.59 15.95 -16.06
N PRO A 30 15.28 16.14 -15.79
CA PRO A 30 14.65 17.47 -15.82
C PRO A 30 15.29 18.49 -14.88
N THR A 31 15.35 19.74 -15.32
CA THR A 31 16.04 20.88 -14.68
C THR A 31 15.38 21.38 -13.39
N ASP A 32 14.11 21.06 -13.16
CA ASP A 32 13.34 21.49 -11.99
C ASP A 32 13.40 20.44 -10.88
N ALA A 33 14.53 20.33 -10.18
CA ALA A 33 14.56 19.58 -8.93
C ALA A 33 13.80 20.37 -7.85
N PRO A 34 12.73 19.81 -7.24
CA PRO A 34 12.00 20.53 -6.21
C PRO A 34 12.84 20.62 -4.93
N CYS A 35 12.96 21.83 -4.38
CA CYS A 35 13.63 22.06 -3.10
C CYS A 35 12.90 21.30 -1.97
N ILE A 36 13.67 20.57 -1.16
CA ILE A 36 13.14 19.86 0.01
C ILE A 36 12.79 20.88 1.10
N SER A 37 11.51 20.97 1.47
CA SER A 37 11.07 21.92 2.48
C SER A 37 11.46 21.48 3.90
N LYS A 38 11.59 22.45 4.82
CA LYS A 38 11.67 22.15 6.27
C LYS A 38 10.45 21.35 6.74
N LEU A 39 9.30 21.62 6.11
CA LEU A 39 8.04 20.95 6.40
C LEU A 39 8.11 19.47 6.04
N ASP A 40 8.71 19.10 4.91
CA ASP A 40 8.81 17.69 4.47
C ASP A 40 9.65 16.86 5.46
N ILE A 41 10.75 17.45 5.95
CA ILE A 41 11.60 16.84 6.99
C ILE A 41 10.82 16.66 8.30
N PHE A 42 10.03 17.66 8.70
CA PHE A 42 9.19 17.58 9.89
C PHE A 42 8.10 16.52 9.75
N LEU A 43 7.42 16.46 8.59
CA LEU A 43 6.41 15.44 8.30
C LEU A 43 7.01 14.03 8.34
N LEU A 44 8.22 13.86 7.80
CA LEU A 44 8.89 12.56 7.81
C LEU A 44 9.28 12.10 9.23
N ALA A 45 9.72 13.03 10.08
CA ALA A 45 9.95 12.76 11.50
C ALA A 45 8.62 12.41 12.22
N CYS A 46 7.54 13.11 11.89
CA CYS A 46 6.20 12.82 12.40
C CYS A 46 5.74 11.41 11.98
N SER A 47 5.98 10.99 10.73
CA SER A 47 5.65 9.64 10.26
C SER A 47 6.35 8.54 11.06
N ILE A 48 7.61 8.75 11.47
CA ILE A 48 8.33 7.80 12.35
C ILE A 48 7.63 7.68 13.71
N VAL A 49 7.26 8.82 14.31
CA VAL A 49 6.58 8.84 15.62
C VAL A 49 5.19 8.19 15.51
N MET A 50 4.43 8.52 14.48
CA MET A 50 3.10 7.94 14.24
C MET A 50 3.17 6.43 14.03
N HIS A 51 4.18 5.93 13.32
CA HIS A 51 4.42 4.49 13.15
C HIS A 51 4.66 3.79 14.49
N ILE A 52 5.48 4.39 15.36
CA ILE A 52 5.75 3.84 16.70
C ILE A 52 4.47 3.84 17.56
N LEU A 53 3.66 4.89 17.48
CA LEU A 53 2.39 4.96 18.18
C LEU A 53 1.40 3.88 17.70
N ASP A 54 1.28 3.69 16.38
CA ASP A 54 0.44 2.63 15.80
C ASP A 54 0.86 1.25 16.32
N MET A 55 2.16 0.93 16.26
CA MET A 55 2.72 -0.29 16.84
C MET A 55 2.32 -0.43 18.33
N CYS A 56 2.46 0.63 19.13
CA CYS A 56 2.06 0.60 20.54
C CYS A 56 0.56 0.31 20.73
N PHE A 57 -0.31 0.83 19.86
CA PHE A 57 -1.74 0.56 19.92
C PHE A 57 -2.07 -0.89 19.55
N ASP A 58 -1.41 -1.45 18.52
CA ASP A 58 -1.62 -2.84 18.10
C ASP A 58 -1.21 -3.84 19.20
N TYR A 59 -0.05 -3.60 19.84
CA TYR A 59 0.38 -4.40 21.01
C TYR A 59 -0.52 -4.21 22.23
N ASN A 60 -1.02 -2.98 22.48
CA ASN A 60 -1.95 -2.72 23.58
C ASN A 60 -3.24 -3.55 23.43
N ILE A 61 -3.78 -3.64 22.22
CA ILE A 61 -4.96 -4.47 21.92
C ILE A 61 -4.67 -5.95 22.22
N ALA A 62 -3.52 -6.48 21.78
CA ALA A 62 -3.13 -7.85 22.08
C ALA A 62 -3.01 -8.10 23.61
N VAL A 63 -2.35 -7.20 24.34
CA VAL A 63 -2.20 -7.30 25.80
C VAL A 63 -3.55 -7.27 26.50
N ARG A 64 -4.47 -6.40 26.08
CA ARG A 64 -5.85 -6.35 26.63
C ARG A 64 -6.59 -7.68 26.47
N TYR A 65 -6.45 -8.36 25.33
CA TYR A 65 -7.06 -9.68 25.15
C TYR A 65 -6.42 -10.75 26.04
N CYS A 66 -5.11 -10.68 26.26
CA CYS A 66 -4.41 -11.58 27.18
C CYS A 66 -4.89 -11.38 28.62
N LEU A 67 -4.97 -10.11 29.08
CA LEU A 67 -5.47 -9.77 30.42
C LEU A 67 -6.94 -10.15 30.62
N ALA A 68 -7.76 -10.08 29.56
CA ALA A 68 -9.16 -10.50 29.59
C ALA A 68 -9.37 -12.03 29.52
N GLY A 69 -8.30 -12.84 29.50
CA GLY A 69 -8.37 -14.31 29.39
C GLY A 69 -8.86 -14.82 28.02
N LYS A 70 -8.96 -13.94 27.03
CA LYS A 70 -9.51 -14.19 25.69
C LYS A 70 -8.41 -14.72 24.74
N MET A 71 -7.87 -15.90 25.07
CA MET A 71 -6.67 -16.46 24.39
C MET A 71 -6.82 -16.67 22.89
N THR A 72 -8.02 -16.98 22.39
CA THR A 72 -8.26 -17.13 20.94
C THR A 72 -8.09 -15.80 20.20
N TYR A 73 -8.66 -14.72 20.73
CA TYR A 73 -8.55 -13.39 20.12
C TYR A 73 -7.14 -12.81 20.24
N PHE A 74 -6.46 -13.10 21.35
CA PHE A 74 -5.04 -12.82 21.50
C PHE A 74 -4.21 -13.51 20.41
N ALA A 75 -4.40 -14.82 20.20
CA ALA A 75 -3.68 -15.56 19.17
C ALA A 75 -3.94 -15.00 17.76
N TRP A 76 -5.20 -14.70 17.42
CA TRP A 76 -5.53 -14.06 16.14
C TRP A 76 -4.85 -12.70 15.96
N THR A 77 -4.89 -11.84 16.99
CA THR A 77 -4.28 -10.51 16.93
C THR A 77 -2.75 -10.62 16.78
N MET A 78 -2.09 -11.48 17.55
CA MET A 78 -0.65 -11.71 17.43
C MET A 78 -0.24 -12.25 16.06
N CYS A 79 -1.05 -13.15 15.47
CA CYS A 79 -0.83 -13.62 14.10
C CYS A 79 -0.94 -12.48 13.08
N LEU A 80 -1.94 -11.59 13.24
CA LEU A 80 -2.14 -10.44 12.36
C LEU A 80 -1.05 -9.36 12.53
N ILE A 81 -0.34 -9.31 13.66
CA ILE A 81 0.82 -8.42 13.85
C ILE A 81 2.09 -9.04 13.26
N ILE A 82 2.37 -10.31 13.59
CA ILE A 82 3.65 -10.96 13.24
C ILE A 82 3.74 -11.32 11.76
N LEU A 83 2.67 -11.84 11.14
CA LEU A 83 2.72 -12.28 9.74
C LEU A 83 2.97 -11.12 8.76
N PRO A 84 2.24 -9.99 8.84
CA PRO A 84 2.51 -8.82 8.01
C PRO A 84 3.88 -8.20 8.26
N SER A 85 4.31 -8.13 9.52
CA SER A 85 5.65 -7.67 9.86
C SER A 85 6.74 -8.53 9.21
N LEU A 86 6.57 -9.86 9.24
CA LEU A 86 7.48 -10.78 8.56
C LEU A 86 7.51 -10.52 7.04
N VAL A 87 6.35 -10.33 6.41
CA VAL A 87 6.25 -9.98 4.99
C VAL A 87 7.00 -8.67 4.70
N ASN A 88 6.78 -7.63 5.48
CA ASN A 88 7.42 -6.33 5.33
C ASN A 88 8.95 -6.41 5.47
N VAL A 89 9.46 -7.16 6.45
CA VAL A 89 10.90 -7.37 6.61
C VAL A 89 11.51 -8.16 5.44
N ILE A 90 10.81 -9.18 4.93
CA ILE A 90 11.27 -9.96 3.76
C ILE A 90 11.32 -9.08 2.50
N VAL A 91 10.27 -8.29 2.26
CA VAL A 91 10.17 -7.39 1.11
C VAL A 91 11.23 -6.28 1.19
N SER A 92 11.35 -5.62 2.35
CA SER A 92 12.39 -4.62 2.61
C SER A 92 13.80 -5.15 2.36
N LYS A 93 14.12 -6.34 2.87
CA LYS A 93 15.42 -6.99 2.63
C LYS A 93 15.68 -7.26 1.15
N ARG A 94 14.63 -7.58 0.39
CA ARG A 94 14.74 -7.81 -1.05
C ARG A 94 15.03 -6.52 -1.80
N MET A 95 14.32 -5.43 -1.48
CA MET A 95 14.54 -4.10 -2.07
C MET A 95 15.97 -3.62 -1.81
N GLN A 96 16.45 -3.72 -0.57
CA GLN A 96 17.84 -3.39 -0.22
C GLN A 96 18.89 -4.22 -0.97
N ARG A 97 18.57 -5.48 -1.30
CA ARG A 97 19.47 -6.34 -2.06
C ARG A 97 19.56 -5.91 -3.52
N GLN A 98 18.42 -5.59 -4.15
CA GLN A 98 18.37 -5.09 -5.53
C GLN A 98 19.16 -3.78 -5.67
N ASP A 99 19.02 -2.88 -4.69
CA ASP A 99 19.75 -1.62 -4.64
C ASP A 99 21.25 -1.81 -4.61
N LYS A 100 21.71 -2.84 -3.90
CA LYS A 100 23.13 -3.17 -3.82
C LYS A 100 23.66 -3.78 -5.12
N GLU A 101 22.85 -4.58 -5.81
CA GLU A 101 23.22 -5.19 -7.10
C GLU A 101 23.31 -4.11 -8.20
N MET A 102 22.36 -3.17 -8.23
CA MET A 102 22.30 -2.08 -9.21
C MET A 102 23.39 -1.00 -9.02
N ASN A 103 23.80 -0.73 -7.78
CA ASN A 103 24.77 0.33 -7.45
C ASN A 103 26.20 -0.18 -7.17
N SER A 104 26.56 -1.37 -7.65
CA SER A 104 27.87 -2.00 -7.37
C SER A 104 29.08 -1.30 -8.01
N SER A 105 28.86 -0.32 -8.88
CA SER A 105 29.90 0.35 -9.69
C SER A 105 30.13 1.84 -9.38
N THR A 106 29.51 2.43 -8.35
CA THR A 106 29.78 3.84 -7.98
C THR A 106 29.97 4.01 -6.47
N ASP A 107 31.08 4.65 -6.13
CA ASP A 107 31.86 4.50 -4.90
C ASP A 107 31.30 5.18 -3.62
N SER A 108 31.92 4.81 -2.49
CA SER A 108 31.89 5.39 -1.13
C SER A 108 30.63 5.15 -0.25
N LEU A 109 30.66 4.07 0.52
CA LEU A 109 29.59 3.70 1.45
C LEU A 109 30.13 3.31 2.83
N SER A 110 30.79 4.24 3.53
CA SER A 110 31.09 4.09 4.96
C SER A 110 29.81 4.11 5.81
N ASP A 111 28.74 4.73 5.31
CA ASP A 111 27.59 5.19 6.11
C ASP A 111 26.31 4.33 5.97
N ASN A 112 26.21 3.48 4.93
CA ASN A 112 25.09 2.50 4.82
C ASN A 112 25.51 1.12 5.33
N LYS A 113 26.73 0.97 5.86
CA LYS A 113 27.22 -0.31 6.41
C LYS A 113 26.47 -0.68 7.69
N THR A 114 26.15 0.31 8.53
CA THR A 114 25.51 0.13 9.85
C THR A 114 24.05 -0.33 9.75
N THR A 115 23.20 0.32 8.96
CA THR A 115 21.79 -0.09 8.76
C THR A 115 21.69 -1.45 8.06
N ARG A 116 22.62 -1.72 7.13
CA ARG A 116 22.72 -2.96 6.35
C ARG A 116 23.26 -4.14 7.16
N LEU A 117 24.08 -3.89 8.18
CA LEU A 117 24.60 -4.90 9.11
C LEU A 117 23.55 -5.30 10.16
N LEU A 118 22.66 -4.39 10.56
CA LEU A 118 21.56 -4.68 11.49
C LEU A 118 20.68 -5.81 10.94
N ILE A 119 20.15 -5.74 9.73
CA ILE A 119 19.26 -6.79 9.18
C ILE A 119 20.00 -8.11 8.85
N GLN A 120 21.34 -8.10 8.82
CA GLN A 120 22.13 -9.27 8.45
C GLN A 120 22.33 -10.26 9.61
N SER A 121 22.24 -9.81 10.86
CA SER A 121 22.29 -10.70 12.03
C SER A 121 20.93 -11.39 12.21
N LYS A 122 20.93 -12.70 12.54
CA LYS A 122 19.68 -13.44 12.77
C LYS A 122 18.86 -12.85 13.93
N LEU A 123 19.52 -12.32 14.96
CA LEU A 123 18.87 -11.72 16.13
C LEU A 123 18.15 -10.42 15.75
N CYS A 124 18.80 -9.55 14.99
CA CYS A 124 18.21 -8.30 14.56
C CYS A 124 17.10 -8.50 13.51
N PHE A 125 17.15 -9.57 12.71
CA PHE A 125 16.01 -9.95 11.87
C PHE A 125 14.78 -10.29 12.74
N VAL A 126 14.95 -11.09 13.79
CA VAL A 126 13.85 -11.40 14.72
C VAL A 126 13.33 -10.14 15.41
N ILE A 127 14.23 -9.27 15.88
CA ILE A 127 13.85 -7.99 16.49
C ILE A 127 13.09 -7.11 15.48
N ALA A 128 13.54 -7.01 14.23
CA ALA A 128 12.88 -6.22 13.21
C ALA A 128 11.46 -6.72 12.90
N VAL A 129 11.24 -8.04 12.95
CA VAL A 129 9.90 -8.63 12.82
C VAL A 129 9.04 -8.36 14.05
N VAL A 130 9.58 -8.58 15.26
CA VAL A 130 8.82 -8.39 16.51
C VAL A 130 8.53 -6.92 16.81
N MET A 131 9.32 -5.98 16.31
CA MET A 131 9.12 -4.55 16.53
C MET A 131 8.63 -3.80 15.28
N GLN A 132 8.18 -4.50 14.24
CA GLN A 132 7.69 -3.88 12.99
C GLN A 132 8.65 -2.79 12.44
N LEU A 133 9.96 -3.01 12.52
CA LEU A 133 10.96 -1.96 12.25
C LEU A 133 11.19 -1.68 10.77
N ALA A 134 10.65 -2.51 9.87
CA ALA A 134 10.90 -2.36 8.44
C ALA A 134 10.54 -0.95 7.91
N PRO A 135 9.32 -0.41 8.12
CA PRO A 135 8.99 0.95 7.70
C PRO A 135 9.86 2.02 8.39
N VAL A 136 10.14 1.86 9.69
CA VAL A 136 10.97 2.80 10.48
C VAL A 136 12.37 2.94 9.88
N ILE A 137 12.97 1.84 9.44
CA ILE A 137 14.29 1.84 8.81
C ILE A 137 14.27 2.64 7.50
N HIS A 138 13.24 2.45 6.66
CA HIS A 138 13.11 3.20 5.40
C HIS A 138 12.78 4.67 5.63
N TYR A 139 11.94 5.01 6.62
CA TYR A 139 11.71 6.42 7.00
C TYR A 139 13.00 7.10 7.47
N TRP A 140 13.84 6.39 8.24
CA TRP A 140 15.13 6.90 8.68
C TRP A 140 16.10 7.14 7.51
N GLU A 141 16.20 6.20 6.56
CA GLU A 141 17.04 6.38 5.37
C GLU A 141 16.52 7.50 4.46
N THR A 142 15.20 7.61 4.29
CA THR A 142 14.56 8.74 3.58
C THR A 142 14.95 10.07 4.23
N LEU A 143 14.92 10.15 5.57
CA LEU A 143 15.25 11.35 6.33
C LEU A 143 16.74 11.70 6.19
N LYS A 144 17.60 10.69 6.27
CA LYS A 144 19.04 10.84 6.06
C LYS A 144 19.35 11.37 4.66
N TYR A 145 18.71 10.84 3.63
CA TYR A 145 18.88 11.32 2.25
C TYR A 145 18.34 12.73 2.06
N ALA A 146 17.19 13.07 2.68
CA ALA A 146 16.65 14.42 2.67
C ALA A 146 17.62 15.44 3.30
N LEU A 147 18.22 15.09 4.45
CA LEU A 147 19.21 15.93 5.12
C LEU A 147 20.51 16.07 4.32
N LYS A 148 20.98 15.00 3.65
CA LYS A 148 22.16 15.03 2.79
C LYS A 148 21.93 15.88 1.54
N ALA A 149 20.78 15.75 0.87
CA ALA A 149 20.40 16.58 -0.27
C ALA A 149 20.44 18.08 0.10
N ARG A 150 19.87 18.43 1.26
CA ARG A 150 19.90 19.80 1.76
C ARG A 150 21.29 20.30 2.14
N LYS A 151 22.16 19.42 2.62
CA LYS A 151 23.56 19.78 2.88
C LYS A 151 24.29 20.12 1.58
N CYS A 152 24.05 19.35 0.52
CA CYS A 152 24.59 19.62 -0.82
C CYS A 152 24.05 20.93 -1.42
N GLU A 153 22.74 21.21 -1.26
CA GLU A 153 22.12 22.49 -1.65
C GLU A 153 22.86 23.68 -1.00
N LYS A 154 23.11 23.62 0.31
CA LYS A 154 23.86 24.66 1.04
C LYS A 154 25.31 24.79 0.62
N SER A 155 25.93 23.70 0.16
CA SER A 155 27.32 23.69 -0.31
C SER A 155 27.46 24.07 -1.78
N GLY A 156 26.36 24.27 -2.52
CA GLY A 156 26.38 24.57 -3.96
C GLY A 156 26.67 23.36 -4.86
N ASP A 157 26.57 22.14 -4.35
CA ASP A 157 26.76 20.90 -5.12
C ASP A 157 25.44 20.37 -5.69
N HIS A 158 25.06 20.89 -6.85
CA HIS A 158 23.82 20.52 -7.54
C HIS A 158 23.79 19.05 -8.00
N ALA A 159 24.95 18.44 -8.29
CA ALA A 159 25.01 17.04 -8.70
C ALA A 159 24.78 16.10 -7.51
N GLY A 160 25.36 16.43 -6.35
CA GLY A 160 25.13 15.71 -5.10
C GLY A 160 23.69 15.86 -4.60
N GLU A 161 23.14 17.07 -4.61
CA GLU A 161 21.75 17.36 -4.22
C GLU A 161 20.76 16.47 -4.97
N ARG A 162 20.85 16.46 -6.30
CA ARG A 162 19.97 15.67 -7.16
C ARG A 162 20.11 14.17 -6.92
N ARG A 163 21.35 13.68 -6.77
CA ARG A 163 21.61 12.26 -6.52
C ARG A 163 20.95 11.81 -5.21
N TYR A 164 21.04 12.62 -4.16
CA TYR A 164 20.40 12.31 -2.88
C TYR A 164 18.87 12.49 -2.93
N TYR A 165 18.36 13.45 -3.70
CA TYR A 165 16.92 13.62 -3.90
C TYR A 165 16.29 12.39 -4.60
N ILE A 166 16.93 11.87 -5.64
CA ILE A 166 16.46 10.66 -6.33
C ILE A 166 16.47 9.44 -5.38
N LYS A 167 17.52 9.30 -4.56
CA LYS A 167 17.59 8.24 -3.55
C LYS A 167 16.50 8.38 -2.50
N MET A 168 16.23 9.60 -2.02
CA MET A 168 15.14 9.90 -1.10
C MET A 168 13.80 9.47 -1.69
N LEU A 169 13.53 9.83 -2.94
CA LEU A 169 12.25 9.53 -3.59
C LEU A 169 12.02 8.03 -3.78
N LYS A 170 13.09 7.28 -4.05
CA LYS A 170 13.03 5.82 -4.11
C LYS A 170 12.71 5.21 -2.73
N GLU A 171 13.39 5.63 -1.68
CA GLU A 171 13.11 5.16 -0.32
C GLU A 171 11.69 5.56 0.14
N ASP A 172 11.20 6.73 -0.27
CA ASP A 172 9.82 7.19 0.01
C ASP A 172 8.77 6.30 -0.68
N GLN A 173 9.01 5.89 -1.92
CA GLN A 173 8.17 4.91 -2.61
C GLN A 173 8.18 3.55 -1.90
N ASP A 174 9.38 3.10 -1.54
CA ASP A 174 9.62 1.81 -0.89
C ASP A 174 8.90 1.73 0.46
N VAL A 175 9.01 2.77 1.30
CA VAL A 175 8.29 2.84 2.58
C VAL A 175 6.79 2.95 2.39
N ALA A 176 6.31 3.69 1.37
CA ALA A 176 4.89 3.80 1.08
C ALA A 176 4.28 2.44 0.69
N LEU A 177 5.01 1.60 -0.05
CA LEU A 177 4.57 0.24 -0.36
C LEU A 177 4.50 -0.66 0.89
N LEU A 178 5.51 -0.60 1.77
CA LEU A 178 5.51 -1.34 3.03
C LEU A 178 4.34 -0.92 3.93
N ARG A 179 4.02 0.38 3.94
CA ARG A 179 2.87 0.92 4.68
C ARG A 179 1.54 0.44 4.11
N VAL A 180 1.41 0.32 2.79
CA VAL A 180 0.24 -0.30 2.16
C VAL A 180 0.09 -1.76 2.60
N PHE A 181 1.18 -2.54 2.61
CA PHE A 181 1.14 -3.93 3.08
C PHE A 181 0.75 -4.03 4.55
N GLU A 182 1.30 -3.20 5.43
CA GLU A 182 0.88 -3.14 6.83
C GLU A 182 -0.62 -2.83 6.96
N CYS A 183 -1.11 -1.78 6.28
CA CYS A 183 -2.52 -1.38 6.33
C CYS A 183 -3.48 -2.51 5.92
N PHE A 184 -3.17 -3.27 4.87
CA PHE A 184 -4.11 -4.26 4.31
C PHE A 184 -3.88 -5.70 4.78
N LEU A 185 -2.69 -6.05 5.25
CA LEU A 185 -2.41 -7.38 5.80
C LEU A 185 -2.66 -7.45 7.32
N GLU A 186 -2.51 -6.34 8.04
CA GLU A 186 -2.69 -6.24 9.49
C GLU A 186 -3.97 -5.47 9.85
N ALA A 187 -4.00 -4.18 9.50
CA ALA A 187 -5.03 -3.29 10.02
C ALA A 187 -6.42 -3.61 9.44
N ALA A 188 -6.56 -3.92 8.14
CA ALA A 188 -7.85 -4.25 7.54
C ALA A 188 -8.54 -5.49 8.16
N PRO A 189 -7.88 -6.67 8.29
CA PRO A 189 -8.43 -7.80 9.04
C PRO A 189 -8.76 -7.45 10.50
N GLN A 190 -7.92 -6.66 11.16
CA GLN A 190 -8.16 -6.20 12.54
C GLN A 190 -9.41 -5.31 12.63
N GLN A 191 -9.64 -4.42 11.67
CA GLN A 191 -10.85 -3.59 11.59
C GLN A 191 -12.11 -4.44 11.37
N ILE A 192 -12.05 -5.49 10.52
CA ILE A 192 -13.16 -6.44 10.33
C ILE A 192 -13.45 -7.16 11.65
N LEU A 193 -12.42 -7.62 12.35
CA LEU A 193 -12.58 -8.30 13.64
C LEU A 193 -13.19 -7.37 14.69
N GLN A 194 -12.70 -6.13 14.81
CA GLN A 194 -13.22 -5.12 15.73
C GLN A 194 -14.69 -4.78 15.43
N LEU A 195 -15.03 -4.57 14.15
CA LEU A 195 -16.41 -4.31 13.73
C LEU A 195 -17.33 -5.50 14.02
N THR A 196 -16.86 -6.72 13.76
CA THR A 196 -17.61 -7.95 14.03
C THR A 196 -17.88 -8.13 15.52
N LEU A 197 -16.86 -7.88 16.36
CA LEU A 197 -16.99 -7.96 17.82
C LEU A 197 -17.94 -6.90 18.36
N MET A 198 -17.86 -5.68 17.82
CA MET A 198 -18.78 -4.59 18.14
C MET A 198 -20.22 -5.02 17.83
N LEU A 199 -20.49 -5.53 16.63
CA LEU A 199 -21.82 -6.00 16.22
C LEU A 199 -22.37 -7.13 17.10
N LYS A 200 -21.53 -8.02 17.60
CA LYS A 200 -21.96 -9.15 18.46
C LYS A 200 -22.27 -8.79 19.90
N HIS A 201 -21.65 -7.75 20.45
CA HIS A 201 -21.74 -7.42 21.88
C HIS A 201 -22.37 -6.04 22.13
N TYR A 202 -22.93 -5.41 21.11
CA TYR A 202 -23.52 -4.08 21.24
C TYR A 202 -24.94 -4.16 21.82
N HIS A 203 -25.15 -3.49 22.96
CA HIS A 203 -26.41 -3.46 23.69
C HIS A 203 -27.23 -2.17 23.42
N ASN A 204 -27.28 -1.68 22.17
CA ASN A 204 -28.10 -0.53 21.75
C ASN A 204 -27.91 0.80 22.50
N GLU A 205 -26.95 0.90 23.41
CA GLU A 205 -26.60 2.12 24.12
C GLU A 205 -25.40 2.81 23.48
N VAL A 206 -25.58 4.09 23.13
CA VAL A 206 -24.50 4.94 22.62
C VAL A 206 -23.70 5.48 23.81
N ASN A 207 -22.75 4.69 24.27
CA ASN A 207 -21.85 5.05 25.37
C ASN A 207 -20.55 5.71 24.87
N PHE A 208 -19.81 6.38 25.74
CA PHE A 208 -18.52 6.99 25.40
C PHE A 208 -17.53 5.97 24.82
N GLU A 209 -17.56 4.74 25.31
CA GLU A 209 -16.76 3.62 24.79
C GLU A 209 -17.09 3.31 23.32
N PHE A 210 -18.38 3.33 22.96
CA PHE A 210 -18.83 3.13 21.58
C PHE A 210 -18.33 4.25 20.66
N VAL A 211 -18.48 5.51 21.08
CA VAL A 211 -17.99 6.67 20.30
C VAL A 211 -16.48 6.60 20.10
N HIS A 212 -15.73 6.26 21.15
CA HIS A 212 -14.29 6.09 21.08
C HIS A 212 -13.89 4.94 20.14
N GLN A 213 -14.60 3.80 20.19
CA GLN A 213 -14.34 2.67 19.31
C GLN A 213 -14.62 3.00 17.84
N VAL A 214 -15.75 3.65 17.54
CA VAL A 214 -16.07 4.12 16.19
C VAL A 214 -15.04 5.14 15.70
N GLY A 215 -14.64 6.08 16.56
CA GLY A 215 -13.56 7.04 16.26
C GLY A 215 -12.26 6.36 15.87
N SER A 216 -11.88 5.30 16.61
CA SER A 216 -10.69 4.49 16.31
C SER A 216 -10.79 3.74 14.99
N ILE A 217 -11.96 3.22 14.64
CA ILE A 217 -12.19 2.55 13.36
C ILE A 217 -12.07 3.55 12.21
N VAL A 218 -12.72 4.71 12.34
CA VAL A 218 -12.71 5.77 11.32
C VAL A 218 -11.30 6.33 11.12
N SER A 219 -10.52 6.54 12.19
CA SER A 219 -9.14 7.00 12.09
C SER A 219 -8.24 5.97 11.41
N SER A 220 -8.43 4.67 11.70
CA SER A 220 -7.71 3.59 11.04
C SER A 220 -8.01 3.54 9.54
N LEU A 221 -9.30 3.58 9.15
CA LEU A 221 -9.71 3.61 7.74
C LEU A 221 -9.18 4.84 6.99
N THR A 222 -9.13 6.00 7.66
CA THR A 222 -8.52 7.22 7.13
C THR A 222 -7.02 7.03 6.87
N SER A 223 -6.31 6.42 7.82
CA SER A 223 -4.88 6.08 7.68
C SER A 223 -4.63 5.16 6.48
N MET A 224 -5.46 4.13 6.29
CA MET A 224 -5.36 3.22 5.13
C MET A 224 -5.58 3.94 3.80
N GLY A 225 -6.60 4.80 3.72
CA GLY A 225 -6.87 5.61 2.53
C GLY A 225 -5.71 6.56 2.20
N TRP A 226 -5.12 7.17 3.23
CA TRP A 226 -3.96 8.05 3.08
C TRP A 226 -2.71 7.28 2.64
N ALA A 227 -2.45 6.11 3.21
CA ALA A 227 -1.33 5.26 2.80
C ALA A 227 -1.39 4.91 1.30
N MET A 228 -2.58 4.57 0.80
CA MET A 228 -2.77 4.26 -0.62
C MET A 228 -2.58 5.48 -1.54
N ALA A 229 -3.12 6.64 -1.15
CA ALA A 229 -2.92 7.88 -1.89
C ALA A 229 -1.44 8.30 -1.89
N SER A 230 -0.76 8.16 -0.76
CA SER A 230 0.68 8.42 -0.63
C SER A 230 1.48 7.48 -1.52
N TYR A 231 1.19 6.17 -1.50
CA TYR A 231 1.85 5.20 -2.39
C TYR A 231 1.71 5.58 -3.87
N HIS A 232 0.50 5.88 -4.34
CA HIS A 232 0.30 6.29 -5.73
C HIS A 232 1.02 7.59 -6.08
N ARG A 233 1.10 8.54 -5.14
CA ARG A 233 1.87 9.77 -5.31
C ARG A 233 3.37 9.49 -5.37
N SER A 234 3.93 8.71 -4.44
CA SER A 234 5.37 8.41 -4.36
C SER A 234 5.84 7.60 -5.57
N VAL A 235 5.07 6.58 -5.98
CA VAL A 235 5.29 5.84 -7.25
C VAL A 235 5.35 6.80 -8.44
N ARG A 236 4.39 7.72 -8.53
CA ARG A 236 4.29 8.62 -9.67
C ARG A 236 5.43 9.63 -9.69
N LEU A 237 5.79 10.17 -8.52
CA LEU A 237 6.92 11.09 -8.38
C LEU A 237 8.23 10.40 -8.78
N ALA A 238 8.42 9.14 -8.41
CA ALA A 238 9.60 8.35 -8.80
C ALA A 238 9.73 8.13 -10.32
N GLN A 239 8.62 8.22 -11.07
CA GLN A 239 8.61 8.15 -12.53
C GLN A 239 8.93 9.52 -13.15
N GLN A 240 10.20 9.77 -13.46
CA GLN A 240 10.66 11.05 -14.04
C GLN A 240 9.98 11.41 -15.39
N ASP A 241 9.51 10.42 -16.14
CA ASP A 241 8.89 10.60 -17.47
C ASP A 241 7.42 11.07 -17.42
N LYS A 242 6.84 11.18 -16.22
CA LYS A 242 5.40 11.29 -16.01
C LYS A 242 5.08 12.51 -15.15
N SER A 243 4.11 13.32 -15.57
CA SER A 243 3.73 14.52 -14.82
C SER A 243 3.14 14.21 -13.44
N ASN A 244 3.44 15.09 -12.48
CA ASN A 244 3.00 15.00 -11.09
C ASN A 244 1.47 15.04 -10.98
N ILE A 245 0.95 14.29 -10.01
CA ILE A 245 -0.48 14.34 -9.64
C ILE A 245 -0.76 15.69 -8.97
N SER A 246 -1.86 16.33 -9.37
CA SER A 246 -2.32 17.56 -8.72
C SER A 246 -2.85 17.28 -7.32
N ILE A 247 -2.87 18.29 -6.43
CA ILE A 247 -3.44 18.17 -5.08
C ILE A 247 -4.89 17.64 -5.14
N VAL A 248 -5.70 18.13 -6.09
CA VAL A 248 -7.06 17.65 -6.33
C VAL A 248 -7.07 16.16 -6.72
N GLY A 249 -6.12 15.73 -7.55
CA GLY A 249 -5.95 14.33 -7.91
C GLY A 249 -5.61 13.45 -6.70
N THR A 250 -4.75 13.92 -5.79
CA THR A 250 -4.42 13.21 -4.54
C THR A 250 -5.64 13.11 -3.61
N VAL A 251 -6.43 14.17 -3.48
CA VAL A 251 -7.68 14.16 -2.70
C VAL A 251 -8.70 13.17 -3.28
N LEU A 252 -8.85 13.14 -4.61
CA LEU A 252 -9.75 12.17 -5.27
C LEU A 252 -9.25 10.73 -5.13
N GLN A 253 -7.94 10.48 -5.21
CA GLN A 253 -7.36 9.16 -4.94
C GLN A 253 -7.61 8.73 -3.50
N PHE A 254 -7.38 9.62 -2.54
CA PHE A 254 -7.68 9.37 -1.13
C PHE A 254 -9.17 9.00 -0.95
N LEU A 255 -10.09 9.83 -1.49
CA LEU A 255 -11.52 9.60 -1.37
C LEU A 255 -11.94 8.28 -2.02
N TRP A 256 -11.44 7.99 -3.22
CA TRP A 256 -11.70 6.73 -3.92
C TRP A 256 -11.29 5.53 -3.05
N HIS A 257 -10.04 5.47 -2.60
CA HIS A 257 -9.53 4.34 -1.83
C HIS A 257 -10.21 4.23 -0.46
N PHE A 258 -10.37 5.34 0.27
CA PHE A 258 -11.08 5.39 1.54
C PHE A 258 -12.50 4.82 1.43
N CYS A 259 -13.29 5.32 0.48
CA CYS A 259 -14.69 4.92 0.32
C CYS A 259 -14.86 3.44 -0.09
N ILE A 260 -13.99 2.93 -0.96
CA ILE A 260 -13.99 1.51 -1.33
C ILE A 260 -13.62 0.64 -0.12
N THR A 261 -12.59 1.02 0.64
CA THR A 261 -12.16 0.26 1.82
C THR A 261 -13.26 0.26 2.88
N VAL A 262 -13.91 1.40 3.16
CA VAL A 262 -15.05 1.48 4.09
C VAL A 262 -16.15 0.50 3.68
N ALA A 263 -16.58 0.52 2.41
CA ALA A 263 -17.61 -0.37 1.91
C ALA A 263 -17.24 -1.85 2.11
N ARG A 264 -15.98 -2.19 1.83
CA ARG A 264 -15.48 -3.57 1.94
C ARG A 264 -15.38 -4.05 3.38
N ILE A 265 -14.84 -3.23 4.29
CA ILE A 265 -14.70 -3.57 5.71
C ILE A 265 -16.06 -3.73 6.37
N ILE A 266 -17.01 -2.83 6.08
CA ILE A 266 -18.39 -2.95 6.57
C ILE A 266 -19.02 -4.24 6.07
N SER A 267 -18.95 -4.49 4.76
CA SER A 267 -19.55 -5.67 4.15
C SER A 267 -19.01 -6.98 4.71
N LEU A 268 -17.69 -7.09 4.90
CA LEU A 268 -17.07 -8.28 5.47
C LEU A 268 -17.37 -8.42 6.96
N GLY A 269 -17.42 -7.30 7.70
CA GLY A 269 -17.75 -7.29 9.13
C GLY A 269 -19.17 -7.73 9.43
N VAL A 270 -20.16 -7.27 8.65
CA VAL A 270 -21.57 -7.66 8.86
C VAL A 270 -21.81 -9.14 8.58
N ILE A 271 -21.28 -9.67 7.48
CA ILE A 271 -21.47 -11.10 7.17
C ILE A 271 -20.65 -12.00 8.12
N ALA A 272 -19.49 -11.54 8.58
CA ALA A 272 -18.70 -12.24 9.60
C ALA A 272 -19.40 -12.29 10.98
N SER A 273 -20.31 -11.35 11.28
CA SER A 273 -21.05 -11.37 12.55
C SER A 273 -22.01 -12.55 12.62
N VAL A 274 -22.60 -12.94 11.49
CA VAL A 274 -23.53 -14.08 11.40
C VAL A 274 -22.77 -15.38 11.10
N TRP A 275 -21.92 -15.37 10.07
CA TRP A 275 -21.25 -16.56 9.55
C TRP A 275 -19.73 -16.38 9.42
N PRO A 276 -18.97 -16.38 10.53
CA PRO A 276 -17.54 -16.10 10.51
C PRO A 276 -16.74 -17.12 9.69
N LEU A 277 -17.05 -18.42 9.79
CA LEU A 277 -16.32 -19.48 9.06
C LEU A 277 -16.54 -19.40 7.54
N TYR A 278 -17.78 -19.19 7.09
CA TYR A 278 -18.09 -19.04 5.67
C TYR A 278 -17.50 -17.75 5.11
N THR A 279 -17.44 -16.68 5.90
CA THR A 279 -16.79 -15.43 5.51
C THR A 279 -15.29 -15.63 5.30
N ILE A 280 -14.61 -16.35 6.21
CA ILE A 280 -13.19 -16.70 6.05
C ILE A 280 -12.99 -17.53 4.76
N LEU A 281 -13.84 -18.53 4.52
CA LEU A 281 -13.77 -19.33 3.30
C LEU A 281 -13.94 -18.46 2.04
N GLY A 282 -14.92 -17.54 2.04
CA GLY A 282 -15.13 -16.58 0.95
C GLY A 282 -13.90 -15.69 0.70
N CYS A 283 -13.31 -15.13 1.76
CA CYS A 283 -12.07 -14.35 1.66
C CYS A 283 -10.91 -15.19 1.10
N VAL A 284 -10.76 -16.45 1.51
CA VAL A 284 -9.71 -17.34 0.97
C VAL A 284 -9.94 -17.64 -0.50
N LEU A 285 -11.18 -17.90 -0.93
CA LEU A 285 -11.51 -18.14 -2.34
C LEU A 285 -11.24 -16.89 -3.19
N HIS A 286 -11.65 -15.71 -2.71
CA HIS A 286 -11.37 -14.44 -3.36
C HIS A 286 -9.85 -14.22 -3.48
N TRP A 287 -9.10 -14.45 -2.40
CA TRP A 287 -7.65 -14.32 -2.37
C TRP A 287 -6.96 -15.25 -3.38
N ILE A 288 -7.38 -16.52 -3.46
CA ILE A 288 -6.85 -17.47 -4.44
C ILE A 288 -7.16 -16.98 -5.86
N SER A 289 -8.38 -16.52 -6.12
CA SER A 289 -8.78 -15.97 -7.43
C SER A 289 -7.91 -14.77 -7.83
N MET A 290 -7.72 -13.81 -6.92
CA MET A 290 -6.87 -12.64 -7.16
C MET A 290 -5.41 -13.01 -7.37
N THR A 291 -4.90 -13.96 -6.59
CA THR A 291 -3.53 -14.46 -6.74
C THR A 291 -3.35 -15.13 -8.11
N ILE A 292 -4.29 -15.97 -8.55
CA ILE A 292 -4.25 -16.61 -9.87
C ILE A 292 -4.29 -15.55 -10.97
N TRP A 293 -5.16 -14.54 -10.86
CA TRP A 293 -5.21 -13.44 -11.82
C TRP A 293 -3.84 -12.75 -11.93
N ILE A 294 -3.25 -12.36 -10.81
CA ILE A 294 -1.93 -11.72 -10.77
C ILE A 294 -0.85 -12.63 -11.38
N LEU A 295 -0.91 -13.94 -11.13
CA LEU A 295 0.03 -14.92 -11.68
C LEU A 295 -0.12 -15.10 -13.19
N ILE A 296 -1.33 -14.99 -13.75
CA ILE A 296 -1.56 -15.02 -15.19
C ILE A 296 -0.98 -13.77 -15.87
N ASP A 297 -1.07 -12.62 -15.21
CA ASP A 297 -0.54 -11.33 -15.69
C ASP A 297 0.96 -11.14 -15.34
N SER A 298 1.63 -12.15 -14.79
CA SER A 298 2.87 -12.06 -13.97
C SER A 298 4.17 -11.55 -14.62
N ASN A 299 4.14 -11.07 -15.86
CA ASN A 299 5.35 -10.61 -16.56
C ASN A 299 6.15 -9.56 -15.76
N GLY A 300 5.49 -8.71 -14.96
CA GLY A 300 6.16 -7.72 -14.11
C GLY A 300 6.68 -8.24 -12.76
N ILE A 301 5.99 -9.18 -12.11
CA ILE A 301 6.37 -9.69 -10.77
C ILE A 301 7.56 -10.65 -10.87
N LEU A 302 7.61 -11.42 -11.95
CA LEU A 302 8.72 -12.34 -12.22
C LEU A 302 10.05 -11.58 -12.37
N GLU A 303 10.00 -10.39 -12.99
CA GLU A 303 11.18 -9.53 -13.19
C GLU A 303 11.68 -8.91 -11.88
N PHE A 304 10.79 -8.40 -11.02
CA PHE A 304 11.17 -8.01 -9.65
C PHE A 304 11.81 -9.18 -8.88
N CYS A 305 11.36 -10.40 -9.19
CA CYS A 305 11.86 -11.59 -8.53
C CYS A 305 13.21 -12.11 -9.06
N ARG A 306 13.69 -11.58 -10.18
CA ARG A 306 14.89 -11.99 -10.91
C ARG A 306 16.16 -11.30 -10.39
N THR A 307 17.28 -12.01 -10.46
CA THR A 307 18.61 -11.46 -10.16
C THR A 307 19.14 -10.71 -11.39
N TYR A 308 19.47 -9.42 -11.24
CA TYR A 308 19.81 -8.53 -12.37
C TYR A 308 21.14 -8.89 -13.06
N SER A 309 22.03 -9.60 -12.36
CA SER A 309 23.32 -10.03 -12.90
C SER A 309 23.23 -11.15 -13.96
N ARG A 310 22.02 -11.61 -14.32
CA ARG A 310 21.82 -12.70 -15.29
C ARG A 310 21.19 -12.21 -16.59
N PRO A 311 21.58 -12.78 -17.75
CA PRO A 311 21.06 -12.35 -19.04
C PRO A 311 19.52 -12.53 -19.11
N PRO A 312 18.78 -11.60 -19.74
CA PRO A 312 17.31 -11.59 -19.75
C PRO A 312 16.70 -12.82 -20.47
N HIS A 313 17.44 -13.44 -21.38
CA HIS A 313 17.01 -14.63 -22.15
C HIS A 313 17.11 -15.96 -21.38
N MET A 314 17.69 -15.98 -20.18
CA MET A 314 17.78 -17.20 -19.38
C MET A 314 16.46 -17.51 -18.66
N GLN A 315 16.08 -18.77 -18.50
CA GLN A 315 14.90 -19.13 -17.71
C GLN A 315 15.13 -18.76 -16.22
N PRO A 316 14.11 -18.24 -15.51
CA PRO A 316 14.23 -17.87 -14.10
C PRO A 316 14.51 -19.11 -13.25
N MET A 317 15.32 -18.96 -12.22
CA MET A 317 15.61 -20.05 -11.30
C MET A 317 14.33 -20.43 -10.53
N PHE A 318 14.21 -21.70 -10.14
CA PHE A 318 13.12 -22.18 -9.28
C PHE A 318 12.93 -21.29 -8.03
N LYS A 319 14.02 -20.83 -7.42
CA LYS A 319 13.99 -19.91 -6.27
C LYS A 319 13.36 -18.54 -6.60
N GLU A 320 13.67 -17.97 -7.76
CA GLU A 320 13.11 -16.69 -8.21
C GLU A 320 11.61 -16.83 -8.49
N ARG A 321 11.22 -17.96 -9.09
CA ARG A 321 9.81 -18.30 -9.29
C ARG A 321 9.05 -18.45 -7.98
N ILE A 322 9.63 -19.08 -6.96
CA ILE A 322 9.02 -19.17 -5.63
C ILE A 322 8.80 -17.78 -5.03
N TYR A 323 9.79 -16.88 -5.09
CA TYR A 323 9.61 -15.53 -4.57
C TYR A 323 8.57 -14.73 -5.34
N SER A 324 8.51 -14.91 -6.66
CA SER A 324 7.49 -14.29 -7.52
C SER A 324 6.09 -14.74 -7.10
N ILE A 325 5.93 -16.03 -6.84
CA ILE A 325 4.66 -16.58 -6.36
C ILE A 325 4.32 -16.03 -4.99
N LEU A 326 5.27 -16.03 -4.05
CA LEU A 326 5.06 -15.50 -2.70
C LEU A 326 4.66 -14.01 -2.71
N PHE A 327 5.31 -13.19 -3.54
CA PHE A 327 4.98 -11.78 -3.68
C PHE A 327 3.61 -11.57 -4.33
N ALA A 328 3.28 -12.35 -5.37
CA ALA A 328 1.95 -12.34 -5.97
C ALA A 328 0.86 -12.74 -4.98
N THR A 329 1.14 -13.73 -4.12
CA THR A 329 0.25 -14.15 -3.04
C THR A 329 0.00 -13.03 -2.04
N VAL A 330 1.03 -12.30 -1.61
CA VAL A 330 0.91 -11.14 -0.71
C VAL A 330 0.03 -10.06 -1.34
N ILE A 331 0.30 -9.70 -2.60
CA ILE A 331 -0.51 -8.70 -3.32
C ILE A 331 -1.94 -9.20 -3.53
N GLY A 332 -2.13 -10.50 -3.74
CA GLY A 332 -3.44 -11.13 -3.78
C GLY A 332 -4.23 -10.94 -2.50
N ILE A 333 -3.58 -10.99 -1.32
CA ILE A 333 -4.26 -10.70 -0.05
C ILE A 333 -4.74 -9.25 -0.04
N VAL A 334 -3.87 -8.31 -0.44
CA VAL A 334 -4.23 -6.88 -0.55
C VAL A 334 -5.41 -6.69 -1.52
N HIS A 335 -5.44 -7.42 -2.64
CA HIS A 335 -6.55 -7.38 -3.61
C HIS A 335 -7.88 -7.87 -3.06
N THR A 336 -7.91 -8.62 -1.95
CA THR A 336 -9.18 -8.93 -1.27
C THR A 336 -9.88 -7.68 -0.74
N PHE A 337 -9.11 -6.62 -0.45
CA PHE A 337 -9.60 -5.38 0.13
C PHE A 337 -9.55 -4.20 -0.84
N ILE A 338 -8.49 -4.08 -1.63
CA ILE A 338 -8.24 -2.92 -2.48
C ILE A 338 -7.43 -3.28 -3.73
N PHE A 339 -7.74 -2.63 -4.85
CA PHE A 339 -6.96 -2.82 -6.08
C PHE A 339 -5.60 -2.12 -5.98
N LEU A 340 -4.52 -2.86 -6.19
CA LEU A 340 -3.15 -2.34 -6.24
C LEU A 340 -2.53 -2.66 -7.60
N ASN A 341 -2.42 -1.65 -8.48
CA ASN A 341 -1.91 -1.92 -9.83
C ASN A 341 -0.41 -2.27 -9.81
N THR A 342 -0.07 -3.49 -10.22
CA THR A 342 1.31 -4.00 -10.23
C THR A 342 2.04 -3.81 -11.55
N ILE A 343 1.32 -3.66 -12.67
CA ILE A 343 1.89 -3.75 -14.03
C ILE A 343 1.33 -2.63 -14.93
N ASP A 344 2.15 -2.12 -15.84
CA ASP A 344 1.72 -1.20 -16.89
C ASP A 344 0.91 -1.95 -17.97
N GLY A 345 -0.31 -1.49 -18.24
CA GLY A 345 -1.17 -2.08 -19.25
C GLY A 345 -2.52 -1.38 -19.34
N ASN A 346 -3.44 -1.91 -20.14
CA ASN A 346 -4.80 -1.37 -20.22
C ASN A 346 -5.53 -1.58 -18.90
N THR A 347 -5.55 -0.54 -18.07
CA THR A 347 -6.06 -0.61 -16.69
C THR A 347 -7.57 -0.62 -16.63
N PHE A 348 -8.28 -0.15 -17.67
CA PHE A 348 -9.74 -0.01 -17.65
C PHE A 348 -10.46 -1.32 -17.33
N TRP A 349 -10.20 -2.38 -18.09
CA TRP A 349 -10.84 -3.69 -17.90
C TRP A 349 -10.47 -4.32 -16.56
N LYS A 350 -9.23 -4.11 -16.09
CA LYS A 350 -8.79 -4.61 -14.78
C LYS A 350 -9.58 -3.94 -13.65
N HIS A 351 -9.72 -2.62 -13.69
CA HIS A 351 -10.52 -1.86 -12.71
C HIS A 351 -12.00 -2.27 -12.80
N LEU A 352 -12.57 -2.34 -14.01
CA LEU A 352 -13.98 -2.71 -14.19
C LEU A 352 -14.29 -4.08 -13.58
N CYS A 353 -13.53 -5.12 -13.97
CA CYS A 353 -13.74 -6.46 -13.45
C CYS A 353 -13.56 -6.55 -11.93
N PHE A 354 -12.52 -5.89 -11.39
CA PHE A 354 -12.27 -5.86 -9.95
C PHE A 354 -13.41 -5.20 -9.16
N TYR A 355 -13.80 -3.98 -9.55
CA TYR A 355 -14.86 -3.24 -8.84
C TYR A 355 -16.22 -3.90 -9.03
N MET A 356 -16.50 -4.49 -10.19
CA MET A 356 -17.74 -5.26 -10.37
C MET A 356 -17.79 -6.46 -9.43
N LEU A 357 -16.70 -7.23 -9.31
CA LEU A 357 -16.65 -8.37 -8.38
C LEU A 357 -16.83 -7.91 -6.93
N CYS A 358 -16.06 -6.92 -6.47
CA CYS A 358 -16.18 -6.40 -5.11
C CYS A 358 -17.58 -5.81 -4.83
N GLY A 359 -18.17 -5.12 -5.81
CA GLY A 359 -19.51 -4.56 -5.70
C GLY A 359 -20.57 -5.66 -5.55
N LEU A 360 -20.50 -6.71 -6.36
CA LEU A 360 -21.39 -7.86 -6.27
C LEU A 360 -21.27 -8.58 -4.94
N GLU A 361 -20.04 -8.83 -4.47
CA GLU A 361 -19.80 -9.43 -3.16
C GLU A 361 -20.32 -8.55 -2.02
N ASN A 362 -20.14 -7.23 -2.11
CA ASN A 362 -20.60 -6.31 -1.08
C ASN A 362 -22.13 -6.29 -0.99
N VAL A 363 -22.81 -6.25 -2.15
CA VAL A 363 -24.28 -6.33 -2.22
C VAL A 363 -24.76 -7.68 -1.70
N ALA A 364 -24.14 -8.78 -2.14
CA ALA A 364 -24.50 -10.12 -1.71
C ALA A 364 -24.37 -10.29 -0.19
N ALA A 365 -23.26 -9.85 0.41
CA ALA A 365 -23.03 -9.94 1.85
C ALA A 365 -24.04 -9.12 2.67
N ASN A 366 -24.34 -7.88 2.25
CA ASN A 366 -25.32 -7.04 2.95
C ASN A 366 -26.75 -7.59 2.83
N LEU A 367 -27.14 -8.08 1.64
CA LEU A 367 -28.44 -8.73 1.44
C LEU A 367 -28.55 -10.00 2.27
N LEU A 368 -27.53 -10.85 2.21
CA LEU A 368 -27.50 -12.11 2.95
C LEU A 368 -27.55 -11.88 4.45
N TRP A 369 -26.82 -10.90 4.97
CA TRP A 369 -26.90 -10.48 6.37
C TRP A 369 -28.32 -10.04 6.73
N ARG A 370 -28.96 -9.21 5.91
CA ARG A 370 -30.32 -8.70 6.16
C ARG A 370 -31.39 -9.80 6.16
N TYR A 371 -31.24 -10.82 5.33
CA TYR A 371 -32.19 -11.94 5.25
C TYR A 371 -31.94 -13.02 6.30
N THR A 372 -30.69 -13.19 6.74
CA THR A 372 -30.31 -14.28 7.67
C THR A 372 -30.29 -13.85 9.12
N GLU A 373 -30.19 -12.57 9.42
CA GLU A 373 -30.33 -12.08 10.78
C GLU A 373 -31.80 -12.22 11.21
N LEU A 374 -32.08 -13.15 12.14
CA LEU A 374 -33.42 -13.42 12.67
C LEU A 374 -33.67 -12.74 14.02
N SER A 375 -32.63 -12.23 14.68
CA SER A 375 -32.71 -11.67 16.03
C SER A 375 -33.55 -10.38 16.04
N PRO A 376 -34.69 -10.32 16.77
CA PRO A 376 -35.54 -9.13 16.79
C PRO A 376 -34.83 -7.91 17.37
N GLU A 377 -33.89 -8.11 18.30
CA GLU A 377 -33.04 -7.08 18.89
C GLU A 377 -32.18 -6.37 17.84
N VAL A 378 -31.57 -7.15 16.94
CA VAL A 378 -30.73 -6.63 15.85
C VAL A 378 -31.58 -5.94 14.79
N LYS A 379 -32.74 -6.51 14.43
CA LYS A 379 -33.67 -5.90 13.46
C LYS A 379 -34.23 -4.56 13.94
N SER A 380 -34.42 -4.40 15.25
CA SER A 380 -34.86 -3.15 15.85
C SER A 380 -33.73 -2.12 16.03
N ALA A 381 -32.47 -2.52 15.83
CA ALA A 381 -31.33 -1.66 16.08
C ALA A 381 -31.09 -0.68 14.92
N TRP A 382 -30.64 0.54 15.25
CA TRP A 382 -30.40 1.60 14.27
C TRP A 382 -29.35 1.21 13.20
N TYR A 383 -28.38 0.36 13.55
CA TYR A 383 -27.30 -0.05 12.65
C TYR A 383 -27.76 -1.05 11.58
N PHE A 384 -28.91 -1.71 11.75
CA PHE A 384 -29.45 -2.67 10.79
C PHE A 384 -29.73 -2.05 9.43
N ASP A 385 -30.36 -0.88 9.40
CA ASP A 385 -30.60 -0.15 8.16
C ASP A 385 -29.42 0.75 7.78
N THR A 386 -28.67 1.26 8.77
CA THR A 386 -27.59 2.23 8.52
C THR A 386 -26.38 1.60 7.82
N PHE A 387 -25.94 0.40 8.21
CA PHE A 387 -24.71 -0.20 7.66
C PHE A 387 -24.82 -0.54 6.16
N PRO A 388 -25.92 -1.15 5.66
CA PRO A 388 -26.10 -1.37 4.23
C PRO A 388 -26.13 -0.06 3.42
N ILE A 389 -26.74 0.99 3.97
CA ILE A 389 -26.77 2.32 3.33
C ILE A 389 -25.36 2.90 3.24
N ILE A 390 -24.61 2.91 4.36
CA ILE A 390 -23.23 3.41 4.36
C ILE A 390 -22.36 2.60 3.40
N CYS A 391 -22.51 1.27 3.37
CA CYS A 391 -21.77 0.41 2.46
C CYS A 391 -22.05 0.76 0.99
N LEU A 392 -23.32 0.88 0.60
CA LEU A 392 -23.73 1.23 -0.75
C LEU A 392 -23.25 2.63 -1.15
N VAL A 393 -23.53 3.63 -0.31
CA VAL A 393 -23.15 5.03 -0.57
C VAL A 393 -21.65 5.17 -0.68
N SER A 394 -20.89 4.54 0.23
CA SER A 394 -19.42 4.57 0.17
C SER A 394 -18.91 3.89 -1.10
N PHE A 395 -19.47 2.75 -1.50
CA PHE A 395 -19.05 2.07 -2.73
C PHE A 395 -19.31 2.94 -3.97
N VAL A 396 -20.52 3.51 -4.09
CA VAL A 396 -20.89 4.39 -5.21
C VAL A 396 -20.03 5.66 -5.23
N LEU A 397 -19.78 6.28 -4.08
CA LEU A 397 -18.91 7.45 -3.97
C LEU A 397 -17.48 7.13 -4.37
N GLY A 398 -16.96 5.97 -3.96
CA GLY A 398 -15.64 5.49 -4.37
C GLY A 398 -15.53 5.29 -5.89
N VAL A 399 -16.55 4.68 -6.50
CA VAL A 399 -16.64 4.50 -7.97
C VAL A 399 -16.83 5.85 -8.69
N ALA A 400 -17.56 6.80 -8.13
CA ALA A 400 -17.65 8.14 -8.70
C ALA A 400 -16.31 8.88 -8.64
N ALA A 401 -15.58 8.80 -7.51
CA ALA A 401 -14.28 9.44 -7.33
C ALA A 401 -13.23 8.93 -8.32
N ILE A 402 -13.17 7.62 -8.57
CA ILE A 402 -12.29 7.04 -9.62
C ILE A 402 -12.67 7.56 -11.01
N LEU A 403 -13.96 7.60 -11.36
CA LEU A 403 -14.41 8.09 -12.66
C LEU A 403 -14.03 9.57 -12.85
N VAL A 404 -14.25 10.41 -11.84
CA VAL A 404 -13.85 11.83 -11.86
C VAL A 404 -12.33 11.95 -11.98
N TYR A 405 -11.57 11.16 -11.22
CA TYR A 405 -10.11 11.16 -11.29
C TYR A 405 -9.61 10.81 -12.70
N TYR A 406 -10.13 9.75 -13.34
CA TYR A 406 -9.69 9.35 -14.68
C TYR A 406 -10.26 10.23 -15.81
N THR A 407 -11.39 10.89 -15.59
CA THR A 407 -11.98 11.80 -16.59
C THR A 407 -11.30 13.17 -16.60
N MET A 408 -11.04 13.74 -15.43
CA MET A 408 -10.61 15.15 -15.30
C MET A 408 -9.16 15.31 -14.81
N CYS A 409 -8.69 14.44 -13.92
CA CYS A 409 -7.43 14.64 -13.21
C CYS A 409 -6.29 13.74 -13.69
N HIS A 410 -6.57 12.75 -14.54
CA HIS A 410 -5.53 11.83 -15.02
C HIS A 410 -4.54 12.59 -15.92
N PRO A 411 -3.23 12.57 -15.60
CA PRO A 411 -2.28 13.48 -16.24
C PRO A 411 -2.11 13.28 -17.75
N SER A 412 -2.48 12.11 -18.28
CA SER A 412 -2.49 11.83 -19.72
C SER A 412 -3.43 12.76 -20.51
N LYS A 413 -4.58 13.15 -19.93
CA LYS A 413 -5.53 14.07 -20.57
C LYS A 413 -5.08 15.53 -20.51
N ARG A 414 -4.36 15.90 -19.45
CA ARG A 414 -3.83 17.27 -19.28
C ARG A 414 -2.75 17.61 -20.32
N ARG A 415 -2.02 16.61 -20.85
CA ARG A 415 -1.12 16.78 -22.00
C ARG A 415 -1.87 17.06 -23.29
N HIS A 416 -3.04 16.43 -23.49
CA HIS A 416 -3.84 16.66 -24.70
C HIS A 416 -4.49 18.05 -24.71
N SER A 417 -4.92 18.55 -23.55
CA SER A 417 -5.47 19.92 -23.45
C SER A 417 -4.41 21.01 -23.61
N LEU A 418 -3.16 20.77 -23.20
CA LEU A 418 -2.06 21.73 -23.42
C LEU A 418 -1.50 21.71 -24.85
N ASN A 419 -1.59 20.57 -25.54
CA ASN A 419 -1.11 20.41 -26.91
C ASN A 419 -2.18 20.67 -27.97
N THR A 420 -3.35 21.23 -27.59
CA THR A 420 -4.28 21.78 -28.57
C THR A 420 -3.85 23.24 -28.78
N PRO A 421 -3.09 23.59 -29.83
CA PRO A 421 -2.89 24.99 -30.14
C PRO A 421 -4.27 25.60 -30.36
N LEU A 422 -4.47 26.82 -29.86
CA LEU A 422 -5.54 27.69 -30.32
C LEU A 422 -5.42 27.78 -31.86
N GLN A 423 -6.13 26.92 -32.58
CA GLN A 423 -6.61 27.25 -33.92
C GLN A 423 -7.81 28.18 -33.72
N VAL A 424 -7.49 29.41 -33.35
CA VAL A 424 -8.32 30.56 -33.68
C VAL A 424 -7.76 31.10 -34.98
N ALA A 425 -8.44 30.74 -36.06
CA ALA A 425 -8.54 31.54 -37.27
C ALA A 425 -9.98 31.42 -37.76
#